data_AF-A0A7J3BCV8-F1
#
_entry.id   AF-A0A7J3BCV8-F1
#
_cell.length_a   1.000
_cell.length_b   1.000
_cell.length_c   1.000
_cell.angle_alpha   90.00
_cell.angle_beta   90.00
_cell.angle_gamma   90.00
#
_symmetry.space_group_name_H-M   'P 1'
#
loop_
_entity.id
_entity.type
_entity.pdbx_description
1 polymer ?
#
loop_
_entity_poly.entity_id
_entity_poly.type
_entity_poly.pdbx_seq_one_letter_code
_entity_poly.pdbx_strand_id
1 'polypeptide(L)'
;MARKYRKARKMRGSRTCGYGRVGQHRKHGGKGGHGLAGLHKHKWSYAIKYMPDHFGKHGFVRHVPGVGERSYINVGDLEDILNSITNRKKLKEGEAQTIDLVELGFDKLLGSGRISRPVTVRVRSVSELAKTKIQNAGGQIITP
;
A
#
# COMPACT_ATOMS: atom_id res chain seq x y z
N MET A 1 3.38 27.53 14.40
CA MET A 1 3.78 28.04 13.06
C MET A 1 4.55 29.35 13.19
N ALA A 2 5.78 29.41 12.66
CA ALA A 2 6.61 30.60 12.73
C ALA A 2 6.01 31.74 11.89
N ARG A 3 5.44 32.75 12.56
CA ARG A 3 4.87 33.95 11.90
C ARG A 3 5.93 34.80 11.17
N LYS A 4 7.21 34.65 11.55
CA LYS A 4 8.36 35.43 11.05
C LYS A 4 8.63 35.21 9.56
N TYR A 5 8.54 33.98 9.06
CA TYR A 5 8.95 33.63 7.69
C TYR A 5 7.81 33.68 6.65
N ARG A 6 6.63 34.23 6.99
CA ARG A 6 5.52 34.34 6.04
C ARG A 6 5.82 35.42 4.98
N LYS A 7 5.66 35.07 3.70
CA LYS A 7 5.75 36.01 2.55
C LYS A 7 4.99 37.32 2.79
N ALA A 8 3.85 37.26 3.47
CA ALA A 8 3.02 38.42 3.80
C ALA A 8 3.77 39.54 4.54
N ARG A 9 4.83 39.25 5.32
CA ARG A 9 5.63 40.29 6.00
C ARG A 9 6.47 41.08 5.00
N LYS A 10 7.16 40.41 4.07
CA LYS A 10 7.95 41.04 2.99
C LYS A 10 7.06 41.84 2.02
N MET A 11 5.82 41.40 1.80
CA MET A 11 4.90 42.03 0.85
C MET A 11 4.13 43.23 1.43
N ARG A 12 4.36 43.66 2.68
CA ARG A 12 3.73 44.88 3.22
C ARG A 12 4.27 46.10 2.45
N GLY A 13 3.37 47.00 2.07
CA GLY A 13 3.69 48.12 1.17
C GLY A 13 3.67 47.76 -0.32
N SER A 14 3.64 46.47 -0.69
CA SER A 14 3.35 46.09 -2.07
C SER A 14 1.83 46.20 -2.31
N ARG A 15 1.45 47.10 -3.21
CA ARG A 15 0.04 47.46 -3.48
C ARG A 15 -0.90 46.26 -3.67
N THR A 16 -0.43 45.16 -4.23
CA THR A 16 -1.26 44.00 -4.62
C THR A 16 -0.90 42.70 -3.92
N CYS A 17 0.10 42.71 -3.02
CA CYS A 17 0.59 41.51 -2.32
C CYS A 17 0.96 40.32 -3.23
N GLY A 18 1.22 40.57 -4.51
CA GLY A 18 1.60 39.56 -5.51
C GLY A 18 0.44 38.90 -6.28
N TYR A 19 -0.78 39.44 -6.20
CA TYR A 19 -1.96 38.91 -6.88
C TYR A 19 -2.26 39.57 -8.25
N GLY A 20 -1.28 40.28 -8.82
CA GLY A 20 -1.42 41.03 -10.09
C GLY A 20 -2.17 42.36 -9.91
N ARG A 21 -2.22 43.22 -10.93
CA ARG A 21 -2.88 44.55 -10.88
C ARG A 21 -4.35 44.50 -11.30
N VAL A 22 -4.69 43.72 -12.32
CA VAL A 22 -6.01 43.73 -12.97
C VAL A 22 -6.96 42.69 -12.37
N GLY A 23 -6.60 41.39 -12.43
CA GLY A 23 -7.49 40.32 -11.98
C GLY A 23 -7.72 40.23 -10.46
N GLN A 24 -6.67 40.53 -9.67
CA GLN A 24 -6.64 40.48 -8.20
C GLN A 24 -7.10 39.14 -7.60
N HIS A 25 -6.91 38.97 -6.28
CA HIS A 25 -7.37 37.79 -5.56
C HIS A 25 -8.84 37.94 -5.14
N ARG A 26 -9.75 37.58 -6.06
CA ARG A 26 -11.19 37.54 -5.79
C ARG A 26 -11.62 36.18 -5.22
N LYS A 27 -12.89 36.09 -4.80
CA LYS A 27 -13.48 34.85 -4.25
C LYS A 27 -13.69 33.79 -5.33
N HIS A 28 -14.69 32.92 -5.17
CA HIS A 28 -14.94 31.73 -5.99
C HIS A 28 -15.15 31.99 -7.49
N GLY A 29 -15.64 33.17 -7.87
CA GLY A 29 -15.76 33.56 -9.29
C GLY A 29 -14.41 33.53 -10.01
N GLY A 30 -13.34 34.01 -9.37
CA GLY A 30 -11.98 33.95 -9.94
C GLY A 30 -11.38 32.54 -9.99
N LYS A 31 -11.96 31.58 -9.27
CA LYS A 31 -11.55 30.16 -9.27
C LYS A 31 -12.40 29.30 -10.22
N GLY A 32 -13.39 29.89 -10.88
CA GLY A 32 -14.36 29.17 -11.69
C GLY A 32 -15.28 28.26 -10.86
N GLY A 33 -15.74 28.73 -9.70
CA GLY A 33 -16.66 28.01 -8.81
C GLY A 33 -16.01 27.46 -7.53
N HIS A 34 -16.82 26.84 -6.68
CA HIS A 34 -16.37 26.20 -5.44
C HIS A 34 -16.11 24.70 -5.67
N GLY A 35 -15.01 24.17 -5.11
CA GLY A 35 -14.65 22.76 -5.23
C GLY A 35 -14.53 22.27 -6.69
N LEU A 36 -15.12 21.11 -6.97
CA LEU A 36 -15.15 20.45 -8.27
C LEU A 36 -16.22 21.01 -9.24
N ALA A 37 -16.74 22.20 -8.97
CA ALA A 37 -17.67 22.86 -9.88
C ALA A 37 -17.05 23.11 -11.26
N GLY A 38 -17.81 22.83 -12.31
CA GLY A 38 -17.42 23.06 -13.70
C GLY A 38 -16.63 21.93 -14.34
N LEU A 39 -16.39 20.81 -13.64
CA LEU A 39 -15.65 19.69 -14.20
C LEU A 39 -16.31 19.10 -15.47
N HIS A 40 -17.64 19.13 -15.62
CA HIS A 40 -18.36 18.80 -16.87
C HIS A 40 -18.65 20.01 -17.79
N LYS A 41 -17.99 21.16 -17.55
CA LYS A 41 -18.23 22.42 -18.28
C LYS A 41 -16.89 23.14 -18.55
N HIS A 42 -16.69 24.33 -17.98
CA HIS A 42 -15.50 25.17 -18.22
C HIS A 42 -14.19 24.63 -17.62
N LYS A 43 -14.23 23.58 -16.79
CA LYS A 43 -13.05 22.83 -16.30
C LYS A 43 -12.92 21.44 -16.92
N TRP A 44 -13.61 21.17 -18.02
CA TRP A 44 -13.58 19.85 -18.68
C TRP A 44 -12.18 19.43 -19.14
N SER A 45 -11.37 20.38 -19.61
CA SER A 45 -9.97 20.12 -19.97
C SER A 45 -9.12 19.62 -18.79
N TYR A 46 -9.39 20.11 -17.58
CA TYR A 46 -8.75 19.61 -16.36
C TYR A 46 -9.23 18.20 -16.01
N ALA A 47 -10.54 17.97 -16.12
CA ALA A 47 -11.14 16.67 -15.84
C ALA A 47 -10.52 15.58 -16.72
N ILE A 48 -10.50 15.75 -18.04
CA ILE A 48 -9.94 14.74 -18.96
C ILE A 48 -8.45 14.50 -18.69
N LYS A 49 -7.68 15.55 -18.42
CA LYS A 49 -6.22 15.44 -18.32
C LYS A 49 -5.75 14.80 -17.00
N TYR A 50 -6.37 15.17 -15.89
CA TYR A 50 -5.88 14.82 -14.56
C TYR A 50 -6.83 13.90 -13.77
N MET A 51 -8.08 13.79 -14.21
CA MET A 51 -9.14 13.06 -13.52
C MET A 51 -10.03 12.28 -14.50
N PRO A 52 -9.46 11.46 -15.40
CA PRO A 52 -10.21 10.83 -16.50
C PRO A 52 -11.34 9.93 -16.00
N ASP A 53 -11.11 9.17 -14.92
CA ASP A 53 -12.08 8.22 -14.37
C ASP A 53 -12.97 8.82 -13.27
N HIS A 54 -13.00 10.16 -13.16
CA HIS A 54 -13.79 10.82 -12.11
C HIS A 54 -15.30 10.74 -12.34
N PHE A 55 -15.72 10.68 -13.61
CA PHE A 55 -17.11 10.52 -13.98
C PHE A 55 -17.33 9.17 -14.63
N GLY A 56 -18.37 8.48 -14.18
CA GLY A 56 -18.72 7.16 -14.68
C GLY A 56 -19.06 6.22 -13.54
N LYS A 57 -19.53 5.03 -13.92
CA LYS A 57 -19.65 3.87 -13.03
C LYS A 57 -18.90 2.72 -13.71
N HIS A 58 -18.07 2.03 -12.95
CA HIS A 58 -17.28 0.91 -13.47
C HIS A 58 -17.56 -0.34 -12.64
N GLY A 59 -17.85 -1.45 -13.32
CA GLY A 59 -18.12 -2.74 -12.69
C GLY A 59 -19.44 -2.79 -11.92
N PHE A 60 -19.50 -3.63 -10.89
CA PHE A 60 -20.65 -3.83 -10.03
C PHE A 60 -20.20 -3.91 -8.56
N VAL A 61 -21.08 -3.52 -7.64
CA VAL A 61 -20.84 -3.63 -6.21
C VAL A 61 -21.54 -4.87 -5.68
N ARG A 62 -20.80 -5.77 -5.05
CA ARG A 62 -21.38 -6.93 -4.34
C ARG A 62 -22.21 -6.44 -3.16
N HIS A 63 -23.41 -7.01 -2.98
CA HIS A 63 -24.34 -6.63 -1.91
C HIS A 63 -23.79 -6.85 -0.49
N VAL A 64 -23.02 -7.91 -0.27
CA VAL A 64 -22.46 -8.23 1.05
C VAL A 64 -21.06 -7.62 1.19
N PRO A 65 -20.85 -6.67 2.10
CA PRO A 65 -19.52 -6.15 2.41
C PRO A 65 -18.68 -7.23 3.11
N GLY A 66 -17.38 -7.28 2.82
CA GLY A 66 -16.43 -8.07 3.61
C GLY A 66 -16.34 -9.56 3.28
N VAL A 67 -15.93 -9.91 2.05
CA VAL A 67 -15.11 -11.12 1.94
C VAL A 67 -13.81 -10.78 2.66
N GLY A 68 -13.51 -11.50 3.75
CA GLY A 68 -12.35 -11.20 4.60
C GLY A 68 -11.08 -11.04 3.77
N GLU A 69 -10.32 -9.97 4.05
CA GLU A 69 -8.97 -9.83 3.51
C GLU A 69 -8.18 -11.07 3.91
N ARG A 70 -7.72 -11.82 2.91
CA ARG A 70 -6.88 -12.99 3.15
C ARG A 70 -5.48 -12.49 3.45
N SER A 71 -4.97 -12.82 4.63
CA SER A 71 -3.60 -12.51 5.01
C SER A 71 -2.64 -13.43 4.27
N TYR A 72 -1.59 -12.86 3.69
CA TYR A 72 -0.58 -13.60 2.95
C TYR A 72 0.82 -13.28 3.49
N ILE A 73 1.71 -14.26 3.36
CA ILE A 73 3.13 -14.14 3.71
C ILE A 73 3.96 -14.70 2.57
N ASN A 74 5.16 -14.17 2.35
CA ASN A 74 6.07 -14.69 1.33
C ASN A 74 7.12 -15.62 1.92
N VAL A 75 7.71 -16.45 1.07
CA VAL A 75 8.85 -17.33 1.42
C VAL A 75 10.05 -16.53 1.93
N GLY A 76 10.31 -15.32 1.41
CA GLY A 76 11.38 -14.45 1.93
C GLY A 76 11.14 -14.00 3.38
N ASP A 77 9.89 -13.65 3.70
CA ASP A 77 9.51 -13.23 5.05
C ASP A 77 9.67 -14.38 6.07
N LEU A 78 9.47 -15.63 5.61
CA LEU A 78 9.77 -16.81 6.43
C LEU A 78 11.25 -16.91 6.80
N GLU A 79 12.16 -16.65 5.86
CA GLU A 79 13.61 -16.67 6.12
C GLU A 79 14.01 -15.61 7.15
N ASP A 80 13.38 -14.43 7.11
CA ASP A 80 13.60 -13.37 8.11
C ASP A 80 13.09 -13.77 9.49
N ILE A 81 11.91 -14.40 9.56
CA ILE A 81 11.36 -14.96 10.80
C ILE A 81 12.33 -16.01 11.37
N LEU A 82 12.82 -16.93 10.54
CA LEU A 82 13.82 -17.94 10.96
C LEU A 82 15.09 -17.29 11.50
N ASN A 83 15.64 -16.30 10.79
CA ASN A 83 16.83 -15.58 11.23
C ASN A 83 16.62 -14.90 12.59
N SER A 84 15.45 -14.30 12.81
CA SER A 84 15.10 -13.68 14.09
C SER A 84 15.02 -14.71 15.22
N ILE A 85 14.50 -15.92 14.95
CA ILE A 85 14.38 -17.00 15.94
C ILE A 85 15.76 -17.58 16.26
N THR A 86 16.58 -17.85 15.25
CA THR A 86 17.93 -18.38 15.40
C THR A 86 18.82 -17.43 16.22
N ASN A 87 18.76 -16.12 15.92
CA ASN A 87 19.49 -15.10 16.67
C ASN A 87 19.06 -15.00 18.14
N ARG A 88 17.77 -15.16 18.44
CA ARG A 88 17.25 -15.09 19.82
C ARG A 88 17.52 -16.35 20.63
N LYS A 89 17.44 -17.55 20.02
CA LYS A 89 17.47 -18.82 20.75
C LYS A 89 18.81 -19.55 20.75
N LYS A 90 19.85 -19.07 20.03
CA LYS A 90 21.15 -19.80 19.87
C LYS A 90 20.96 -21.29 19.55
N LEU A 91 19.94 -21.62 18.75
CA LEU A 91 19.68 -23.00 18.33
C LEU A 91 20.60 -23.38 17.17
N LYS A 92 21.04 -24.64 17.15
CA LYS A 92 21.94 -25.18 16.11
C LYS A 92 21.26 -25.14 14.74
N GLU A 93 22.04 -24.78 13.72
CA GLU A 93 21.64 -24.89 12.32
C GLU A 93 21.44 -26.37 11.96
N GLY A 94 20.19 -26.81 11.82
CA GLY A 94 19.88 -28.18 11.39
C GLY A 94 18.60 -28.80 11.93
N GLU A 95 18.01 -28.26 13.00
CA GLU A 95 16.67 -28.72 13.42
C GLU A 95 15.59 -28.09 12.52
N ALA A 96 14.76 -28.95 11.92
CA ALA A 96 13.64 -28.55 11.08
C ALA A 96 12.66 -27.70 11.92
N GLN A 97 12.74 -26.39 11.78
CA GLN A 97 11.81 -25.49 12.47
C GLN A 97 10.43 -25.65 11.86
N THR A 98 9.45 -25.93 12.72
CA THR A 98 8.05 -25.96 12.34
C THR A 98 7.47 -24.57 12.53
N ILE A 99 7.02 -23.93 11.46
CA ILE A 99 6.32 -22.64 11.48
C ILE A 99 4.85 -22.90 11.20
N ASP A 100 4.00 -22.56 12.17
CA ASP A 100 2.56 -22.56 11.99
C ASP A 100 2.06 -21.19 11.53
N LEU A 101 1.75 -21.08 10.25
CA LEU A 101 1.22 -19.86 9.66
C LEU A 101 -0.26 -19.64 10.00
N VAL A 102 -0.99 -20.69 10.36
CA VAL A 102 -2.41 -20.60 10.71
C VAL A 102 -2.57 -19.95 12.09
N GLU A 103 -1.73 -20.33 13.05
CA GLU A 103 -1.68 -19.68 14.37
C GLU A 103 -1.23 -18.23 14.28
N LEU A 104 -0.34 -17.92 13.33
CA LEU A 104 0.10 -16.56 13.03
C LEU A 104 -0.93 -15.73 12.26
N GLY A 105 -2.08 -16.32 11.87
CA GLY A 105 -3.17 -15.62 11.20
C GLY A 105 -2.98 -15.41 9.69
N PHE A 106 -2.10 -16.18 9.05
CA PHE A 106 -1.90 -16.15 7.60
C PHE A 106 -2.68 -17.27 6.90
N ASP A 107 -3.39 -16.91 5.83
CA ASP A 107 -4.18 -17.84 5.03
C ASP A 107 -3.40 -18.45 3.87
N LYS A 108 -2.47 -17.67 3.27
CA LYS A 108 -1.76 -18.09 2.05
C LYS A 108 -0.27 -17.81 2.09
N LEU A 109 0.52 -18.81 1.70
CA LEU A 109 1.94 -18.67 1.45
C LEU A 109 2.21 -18.39 -0.04
N LEU A 110 2.97 -17.33 -0.31
CA LEU A 110 3.34 -16.85 -1.64
C LEU A 110 4.84 -17.01 -1.92
N GLY A 111 5.19 -17.13 -3.19
CA GLY A 111 6.52 -17.55 -3.63
C GLY A 111 7.56 -16.45 -3.79
N SER A 112 7.34 -15.22 -3.28
CA SER A 112 8.37 -14.17 -3.38
C SER A 112 9.53 -14.44 -2.42
N GLY A 113 10.77 -14.08 -2.82
CA GLY A 113 11.98 -14.30 -2.02
C GLY A 113 12.62 -15.69 -2.20
N ARG A 114 13.58 -16.00 -1.31
CA ARG A 114 14.36 -17.25 -1.30
C ARG A 114 14.37 -17.83 0.10
N ILE A 115 14.45 -19.15 0.18
CA ILE A 115 14.63 -19.89 1.43
C ILE A 115 15.81 -20.83 1.25
N SER A 116 16.77 -20.77 2.17
CA SER A 116 18.00 -21.58 2.10
C SER A 116 17.97 -22.74 3.08
N ARG A 117 17.17 -22.64 4.14
CA ARG A 117 17.06 -23.64 5.21
C ARG A 117 15.84 -24.54 5.03
N PRO A 118 15.92 -25.83 5.39
CA PRO A 118 14.76 -26.70 5.40
C PRO A 118 13.78 -26.27 6.49
N VAL A 119 12.51 -26.07 6.13
CA VAL A 119 11.45 -25.64 7.05
C VAL A 119 10.21 -26.47 6.87
N THR A 120 9.56 -26.81 7.98
CA THR A 120 8.22 -27.41 7.95
C THR A 120 7.18 -26.31 8.15
N VAL A 121 6.36 -26.05 7.14
CA VAL A 121 5.36 -24.96 7.19
C VAL A 121 3.95 -25.54 7.24
N ARG A 122 3.18 -25.15 8.26
CA ARG A 122 1.74 -25.45 8.35
C ARG A 122 0.92 -24.26 7.87
N VAL A 123 0.12 -24.42 6.81
CA VAL A 123 -0.63 -23.32 6.17
C VAL A 123 -1.84 -23.82 5.38
N ARG A 124 -2.90 -23.00 5.27
CA ARG A 124 -4.15 -23.35 4.57
C ARG A 124 -4.01 -23.44 3.04
N SER A 125 -3.25 -22.53 2.42
CA SER A 125 -3.07 -22.48 0.97
C SER A 125 -1.66 -22.07 0.59
N VAL A 126 -1.12 -22.62 -0.49
CA VAL A 126 0.24 -22.35 -0.97
C VAL A 126 0.23 -22.11 -2.48
N SER A 127 1.02 -21.15 -2.96
CA SER A 127 1.25 -21.00 -4.41
C SER A 127 2.20 -22.06 -4.96
N GLU A 128 2.06 -22.42 -6.23
CA GLU A 128 2.93 -23.43 -6.87
C GLU A 128 4.42 -23.08 -6.75
N LEU A 129 4.77 -21.80 -6.95
CA LEU A 129 6.14 -21.31 -6.80
C LEU A 129 6.67 -21.40 -5.36
N ALA A 130 5.81 -21.24 -4.34
CA ALA A 130 6.23 -21.40 -2.95
C ALA A 130 6.46 -22.88 -2.63
N LYS A 131 5.59 -23.76 -3.13
CA LYS A 131 5.70 -25.21 -2.97
C LYS A 131 7.02 -25.73 -3.52
N THR A 132 7.37 -25.35 -4.75
CA THR A 132 8.64 -25.79 -5.38
C THR A 132 9.86 -25.29 -4.62
N LYS A 133 9.85 -24.03 -4.15
CA LYS A 133 10.96 -23.46 -3.37
C LYS A 133 11.18 -24.16 -2.04
N ILE A 134 10.11 -24.44 -1.30
CA ILE A 134 10.21 -25.13 -0.01
C ILE A 134 10.69 -26.57 -0.20
N GLN A 135 10.17 -27.27 -1.22
CA GLN A 135 10.63 -28.63 -1.55
C GLN A 135 12.10 -28.66 -1.96
N ASN A 136 12.55 -27.69 -2.78
CA ASN A 136 13.95 -27.59 -3.19
C ASN A 136 14.90 -27.29 -2.02
N ALA A 137 14.42 -26.58 -0.99
CA ALA A 137 15.17 -26.34 0.24
C ALA A 137 15.12 -27.52 1.23
N GLY A 138 14.46 -28.64 0.87
CA GLY A 138 14.30 -29.81 1.74
C GLY A 138 13.25 -29.64 2.84
N GLY A 139 12.35 -28.66 2.70
CA GLY A 139 11.25 -28.41 3.63
C GLY A 139 9.99 -29.20 3.30
N GLN A 140 9.08 -29.30 4.28
CA GLN A 140 7.79 -29.98 4.15
C GLN A 140 6.63 -29.01 4.36
N ILE A 141 5.51 -29.24 3.68
CA ILE A 141 4.29 -28.44 3.81
C ILE A 141 3.21 -29.31 4.39
N ILE A 142 2.56 -28.83 5.45
CA ILE A 142 1.43 -29.50 6.11
C ILE A 142 0.20 -28.63 5.90
N THR A 143 -0.78 -29.17 5.17
CA THR A 143 -2.08 -28.51 5.00
C THR A 143 -3.03 -29.03 6.09
N PRO A 144 -3.62 -28.16 6.92
CA PRO A 144 -4.67 -28.55 7.86
C PRO A 144 -6.03 -28.75 7.19
#